data_AF-A0A1A9MZH0-F1
#
_entry.id   AF-A0A1A9MZH0-F1
#
_cell.length_a   1.000
_cell.length_b   1.000
_cell.length_c   1.000
_cell.angle_alpha   90.00
_cell.angle_beta   90.00
_cell.angle_gamma   90.00
#
_symmetry.space_group_name_H-M   'P 1'
#
loop_
_entity.id
_entity.type
_entity.pdbx_description
1 polymer ?
#
loop_
_entity_poly.entity_id
_entity_poly.type
_entity_poly.pdbx_seq_one_letter_code
_entity_poly.pdbx_strand_id
1 'polypeptide(L)'
;MGATLRYDLLDNRLNGGGGSSIVLDGTTGQDGTNGFGLSKTCLAASANNGAACRGAARQAITADLLFYPTTNTILKFEYRHDMSSHATFVRSDGGYSRSNDILGTQLVYSY
;
A
#
# COMPACT_ATOMS: atom_id res chain seq x y z
N MET A 1 21.82 -19.05 3.46
CA MET A 1 20.44 -18.51 3.63
C MET A 1 20.54 -17.18 4.34
N GLY A 2 19.65 -16.24 4.03
CA GLY A 2 19.53 -14.94 4.69
C GLY A 2 18.07 -14.62 4.99
N ALA A 3 17.82 -13.61 5.81
CA ALA A 3 16.49 -13.10 6.08
C ALA A 3 16.53 -11.57 6.22
N THR A 4 15.47 -10.90 5.81
CA THR A 4 15.29 -9.46 6.02
C THR A 4 13.94 -9.17 6.64
N LEU A 5 13.92 -8.21 7.57
CA LEU A 5 12.70 -7.65 8.12
C LEU A 5 12.75 -6.14 7.88
N ARG A 6 11.71 -5.60 7.26
CA ARG A 6 11.57 -4.17 6.98
C ARG A 6 10.24 -3.67 7.54
N TYR A 7 10.28 -2.49 8.14
CA TYR A 7 9.10 -1.71 8.47
C TYR A 7 9.14 -0.40 7.68
N ASP A 8 8.06 -0.10 6.97
CA ASP A 8 7.91 1.12 6.20
C ASP A 8 6.75 1.95 6.79
N LEU A 9 6.95 3.26 6.89
CA LEU A 9 5.92 4.24 7.22
C LEU A 9 5.95 5.36 6.18
N LEU A 10 4.82 5.56 5.50
CA LEU A 10 4.60 6.65 4.56
C LEU A 10 3.43 7.49 5.06
N ASP A 11 3.75 8.59 5.75
CA ASP A 11 2.75 9.54 6.21
C ASP A 11 2.40 10.54 5.10
N ASN A 12 1.36 10.19 4.33
CA ASN A 12 0.89 11.03 3.23
C ASN A 12 -0.37 11.83 3.60
N ARG A 13 -0.57 12.17 4.88
CA ARG A 13 -1.78 12.88 5.34
C ARG A 13 -2.01 14.24 4.70
N LEU A 14 -0.95 14.94 4.31
CA LEU A 14 -1.02 16.24 3.65
C LEU A 14 -1.07 16.10 2.12
N ASN A 15 -0.13 15.36 1.51
CA ASN A 15 -0.03 15.29 0.04
C ASN A 15 -0.93 14.22 -0.59
N GLY A 16 -1.43 13.26 0.18
CA GLY A 16 -2.47 12.31 -0.23
C GLY A 16 -3.90 12.78 0.08
N GLY A 17 -4.03 14.02 0.61
CA GLY A 17 -5.25 14.65 1.12
C GLY A 17 -6.00 15.58 0.15
N GLY A 18 -5.36 16.03 -0.94
CA GLY A 18 -5.78 17.21 -1.70
C GLY A 18 -6.99 17.08 -2.65
N GLY A 19 -7.90 16.13 -2.43
CA GLY A 19 -9.08 15.89 -3.27
C GLY A 19 -9.00 14.63 -4.13
N SER A 20 -10.15 14.17 -4.63
CA SER A 20 -10.30 12.85 -5.27
C SER A 20 -9.80 12.74 -6.71
N SER A 21 -9.36 13.84 -7.35
CA SER A 21 -9.23 13.91 -8.83
C SER A 21 -7.80 13.88 -9.38
N ILE A 22 -6.76 14.11 -8.56
CA ILE A 22 -5.37 14.04 -9.03
C ILE A 22 -4.79 12.71 -8.58
N VAL A 23 -4.70 11.76 -9.53
CA VAL A 23 -4.12 10.40 -9.37
C VAL A 23 -4.93 9.43 -8.51
N LEU A 24 -6.01 9.89 -7.87
CA LEU A 24 -6.97 9.06 -7.13
C LEU A 24 -8.22 8.82 -7.97
N ASP A 25 -8.97 7.76 -7.64
CA ASP A 25 -10.29 7.55 -8.23
C ASP A 25 -11.22 8.71 -7.85
N GLY A 26 -11.75 9.42 -8.84
CA GLY A 26 -12.57 10.63 -8.65
C GLY A 26 -13.83 10.43 -7.80
N THR A 27 -14.35 9.21 -7.75
CA THR A 27 -15.62 8.86 -7.08
C THR A 27 -15.38 8.41 -5.64
N THR A 28 -14.31 7.66 -5.42
CA THR A 28 -14.00 7.02 -4.13
C THR A 28 -12.87 7.71 -3.38
N GLY A 29 -12.08 8.54 -4.06
CA GLY A 29 -10.94 9.30 -3.54
C GLY A 29 -9.76 8.42 -3.14
N GLN A 30 -9.62 7.23 -3.73
CA GLN A 30 -8.67 6.22 -3.26
C GLN A 30 -7.87 5.60 -4.41
N ASP A 31 -6.64 5.19 -4.07
CA ASP A 31 -5.85 4.27 -4.87
C ASP A 31 -6.04 2.87 -4.27
N GLY A 32 -6.90 2.09 -4.93
CA GLY A 32 -7.36 0.79 -4.46
C GLY A 32 -6.27 -0.27 -4.28
N THR A 33 -5.08 -0.05 -4.88
CA THR A 33 -3.99 -1.03 -4.89
C THR A 33 -2.89 -0.63 -3.91
N ASN A 34 -2.52 0.65 -3.88
CA ASN A 34 -1.33 1.09 -3.14
C ASN A 34 -1.62 1.54 -1.71
N GLY A 35 -2.88 1.58 -1.28
CA GLY A 35 -3.26 1.98 0.07
C GLY A 35 -3.16 3.48 0.32
N PHE A 36 -3.21 4.28 -0.75
CA PHE A 36 -3.23 5.73 -0.69
C PHE A 36 -4.63 6.29 -0.92
N GLY A 37 -4.80 7.57 -0.57
CA GLY A 37 -6.01 8.33 -0.78
C GLY A 37 -6.75 8.71 0.50
N LEU A 38 -7.97 9.21 0.32
CA LEU A 38 -8.76 9.88 1.33
C LEU A 38 -9.66 8.91 2.08
N SER A 39 -10.18 9.36 3.23
CA SER A 39 -11.33 8.71 3.84
C SER A 39 -12.57 8.88 2.96
N LYS A 40 -13.22 7.78 2.58
CA LYS A 40 -14.52 7.78 1.90
C LYS A 40 -15.59 8.56 2.65
N THR A 41 -15.60 8.47 3.98
CA THR A 41 -16.58 9.21 4.80
C THR A 41 -16.36 10.71 4.72
N CYS A 42 -15.10 11.15 4.62
CA CYS A 42 -14.78 12.56 4.46
C CYS A 42 -15.15 13.05 3.06
N LEU A 43 -14.84 12.27 2.02
CA LEU A 43 -15.19 12.61 0.64
C LEU A 43 -16.71 12.71 0.46
N ALA A 44 -17.47 11.76 0.99
CA ALA A 44 -18.94 11.76 0.92
C ALA A 44 -19.57 12.96 1.64
N ALA A 45 -18.93 13.47 2.69
CA ALA A 45 -19.39 14.65 3.44
C ALA A 45 -18.83 15.97 2.89
N SER A 46 -18.00 15.93 1.84
CA SER A 46 -17.29 17.10 1.35
C SER A 46 -18.07 17.83 0.26
N ALA A 47 -18.16 19.16 0.38
CA ALA A 47 -18.70 20.03 -0.68
C ALA A 47 -17.67 20.40 -1.78
N ASN A 48 -16.39 20.04 -1.61
CA ASN A 48 -15.29 20.46 -2.49
C ASN A 48 -14.42 19.29 -2.95
N ASN A 49 -15.04 18.14 -3.26
CA ASN A 49 -14.36 16.94 -3.76
C ASN A 49 -13.19 16.45 -2.89
N GLY A 50 -13.26 16.68 -1.58
CA GLY A 50 -12.33 16.18 -0.59
C GLY A 50 -11.09 17.04 -0.40
N ALA A 51 -11.07 18.29 -0.87
CA ALA A 51 -9.88 19.15 -0.75
C ALA A 51 -9.42 19.40 0.70
N ALA A 52 -10.34 19.30 1.66
CA ALA A 52 -10.03 19.39 3.10
C ALA A 52 -9.79 18.03 3.77
N CYS A 53 -9.96 16.93 3.04
CA CYS A 53 -9.79 15.59 3.59
C CYS A 53 -8.30 15.29 3.75
N ARG A 54 -7.93 14.53 4.80
CA ARG A 54 -6.55 14.08 4.96
C ARG A 54 -6.34 12.78 4.20
N GLY A 55 -5.13 12.61 3.67
CA GLY A 55 -4.69 11.37 3.06
C GLY A 55 -4.44 10.29 4.11
N ALA A 56 -4.39 9.04 3.65
CA ALA A 56 -4.02 7.93 4.50
C ALA A 56 -2.53 7.95 4.85
N ALA A 57 -2.22 7.57 6.10
CA ALA A 57 -0.88 7.13 6.46
C ALA A 57 -0.78 5.62 6.24
N ARG A 58 0.16 5.20 5.39
CA ARG A 58 0.41 3.79 5.06
C ARG A 58 1.58 3.26 5.88
N GLN A 59 1.44 2.02 6.34
CA GLN A 59 2.48 1.27 7.01
C GLN A 59 2.62 -0.10 6.35
N ALA A 60 3.81 -0.68 6.40
CA ALA A 60 4.03 -2.03 5.93
C ALA A 60 5.04 -2.76 6.81
N ILE A 61 4.81 -4.05 7.03
CA ILE A 61 5.81 -4.97 7.57
C ILE A 61 6.13 -5.97 6.47
N THR A 62 7.40 -6.08 6.10
CA THR A 62 7.88 -7.01 5.08
C THR A 62 8.89 -7.96 5.71
N ALA A 63 8.67 -9.26 5.55
CA ALA A 63 9.58 -10.32 5.97
C ALA A 63 9.99 -11.15 4.75
N ASP A 64 11.29 -11.31 4.55
CA ASP A 64 11.83 -12.06 3.43
C ASP A 64 12.75 -13.19 3.88
N LEU A 65 12.69 -14.29 3.13
CA LEU A 65 13.66 -15.38 3.18
C LEU A 65 14.46 -15.40 1.88
N LEU A 66 15.78 -15.44 2.01
CA LEU A 66 16.74 -15.38 0.91
C LEU A 66 17.53 -16.68 0.86
N PHE A 67 17.44 -17.39 -0.27
CA PHE A 67 18.23 -18.57 -0.56
C PHE A 67 19.25 -18.24 -1.66
N TYR A 68 20.47 -18.73 -1.49
CA TYR A 68 21.60 -18.47 -2.39
C TYR A 68 22.13 -19.81 -2.89
N PRO A 69 21.49 -20.42 -3.91
CA PRO A 69 21.93 -21.72 -4.43
C PRO A 69 23.36 -21.68 -4.99
N THR A 70 23.75 -20.53 -5.56
CA THR A 70 25.07 -20.25 -6.12
C THR A 70 25.45 -18.80 -5.80
N THR A 71 26.68 -18.38 -6.11
CA THR A 71 27.13 -16.98 -5.96
C THR A 71 26.38 -15.99 -6.84
N ASN A 72 25.78 -16.49 -7.92
CA ASN A 72 25.18 -15.69 -8.97
C ASN A 72 23.64 -15.71 -8.91
N THR A 73 23.06 -16.53 -8.03
CA THR A 73 21.62 -16.76 -7.97
C THR A 73 21.07 -16.45 -6.58
N ILE A 74 19.97 -15.69 -6.52
CA ILE A 74 19.20 -15.44 -5.30
C ILE A 74 17.76 -15.85 -5.55
N LEU A 75 17.21 -16.69 -4.68
CA LEU A 75 15.79 -16.98 -4.58
C LEU A 75 15.25 -16.25 -3.34
N LYS A 76 14.28 -15.36 -3.52
CA LYS A 76 13.67 -14.58 -2.46
C LYS A 76 12.19 -14.96 -2.32
N PHE A 77 11.74 -15.23 -1.09
CA PHE A 77 10.33 -15.36 -0.74
C PHE A 77 9.97 -14.21 0.19
N GLU A 78 8.91 -13.47 -0.14
CA GLU A 78 8.48 -12.27 0.58
C GLU A 78 7.06 -12.46 1.11
N TYR A 79 6.85 -12.13 2.38
CA TYR A 79 5.53 -11.83 2.94
C TYR A 79 5.48 -10.37 3.36
N ARG A 80 4.43 -9.67 2.98
CA ARG A 80 4.21 -8.26 3.30
C ARG A 80 2.81 -8.02 3.81
N HIS A 81 2.70 -7.47 5.01
CA HIS A 81 1.46 -6.97 5.59
C HIS A 81 1.40 -5.46 5.45
N ASP A 82 0.50 -4.98 4.60
CA ASP A 82 0.22 -3.56 4.38
C ASP A 82 -0.94 -3.10 5.26
N MET A 83 -0.82 -1.89 5.80
CA MET A 83 -1.80 -1.24 6.67
C MET A 83 -1.99 0.23 6.25
N SER A 84 -3.18 0.76 6.49
CA SER A 84 -3.56 2.13 6.16
C SER A 84 -4.46 2.72 7.25
N SER A 85 -4.31 4.01 7.54
CA SER A 85 -5.20 4.70 8.48
C SER A 85 -6.64 4.85 7.96
N HIS A 86 -6.85 4.66 6.66
CA HIS A 86 -8.16 4.67 6.01
C HIS A 86 -8.40 3.35 5.28
N ALA A 87 -9.67 3.02 5.04
CA ALA A 87 -10.03 1.84 4.27
C ALA A 87 -9.78 2.13 2.78
N THR A 88 -8.55 1.91 2.32
CA THR A 88 -8.06 2.29 0.98
C THR A 88 -7.76 1.09 0.09
N PHE A 89 -7.61 -0.11 0.64
CA PHE A 89 -7.35 -1.32 -0.17
C PHE A 89 -8.65 -1.92 -0.68
N VAL A 90 -8.77 -2.11 -1.99
CA VAL A 90 -9.94 -2.77 -2.60
C VAL A 90 -9.86 -4.27 -2.37
N ARG A 91 -10.95 -4.83 -1.86
CA ARG A 91 -11.14 -6.27 -1.71
C ARG A 91 -11.78 -6.85 -2.96
N SER A 92 -11.70 -8.17 -3.12
CA SER A 92 -12.32 -8.88 -4.26
C SER A 92 -13.85 -8.74 -4.33
N ASP A 93 -14.51 -8.42 -3.22
CA ASP A 93 -15.96 -8.13 -3.15
C ASP A 93 -16.31 -6.68 -3.51
N GLY A 94 -15.33 -5.86 -3.91
CA GLY A 94 -15.49 -4.43 -4.19
C GLY A 94 -15.55 -3.56 -2.92
N GLY A 95 -15.53 -4.18 -1.74
CA GLY A 95 -15.40 -3.51 -0.46
C GLY A 95 -13.99 -2.96 -0.24
N TYR A 96 -13.82 -2.20 0.84
CA TYR A 96 -12.55 -1.54 1.14
C TYR A 96 -12.06 -1.92 2.53
N SER A 97 -10.75 -2.17 2.65
CA SER A 97 -10.07 -2.61 3.86
C SER A 97 -8.96 -1.63 4.26
N ARG A 98 -8.62 -1.66 5.55
CA ARG A 98 -7.46 -0.94 6.09
C ARG A 98 -6.17 -1.74 5.99
N SER A 99 -6.24 -3.02 5.63
CA SER A 99 -5.08 -3.88 5.49
C SER A 99 -5.15 -4.74 4.24
N ASN A 100 -3.98 -5.16 3.76
CA ASN A 100 -3.78 -6.07 2.66
C ASN A 100 -2.55 -6.96 2.90
N ASP A 101 -2.61 -8.20 2.47
CA ASP A 101 -1.50 -9.16 2.59
C ASP A 101 -0.99 -9.52 1.20
N ILE A 102 0.34 -9.50 1.04
CA ILE A 102 1.02 -9.79 -0.22
C ILE A 102 2.04 -10.90 0.01
N LEU A 103 2.04 -11.88 -0.89
CA LEU A 103 3.07 -12.92 -0.99
C LEU A 103 3.79 -12.76 -2.32
N GLY A 104 5.11 -12.81 -2.29
CA GLY A 104 5.98 -12.63 -3.44
C GLY A 104 7.07 -13.69 -3.52
N THR A 105 7.51 -14.00 -4.74
CA THR A 105 8.71 -14.80 -4.97
C THR A 105 9.50 -14.17 -6.11
N GLN A 106 10.81 -14.06 -5.94
CA GLN A 106 11.72 -13.47 -6.92
C GLN A 106 12.94 -14.36 -7.12
N LEU A 107 13.29 -14.62 -8.38
CA LEU A 107 14.57 -15.21 -8.78
C LEU A 107 15.44 -14.10 -9.38
N VAL A 108 16.61 -13.88 -8.80
CA VAL A 108 17.63 -12.95 -9.30
C VAL A 108 18.82 -13.75 -9.79
N TYR A 109 19.28 -13.46 -11.01
CA TYR A 109 20.51 -14.00 -11.57
C TYR A 109 21.44 -12.83 -11.94
N SER A 110 22.71 -12.93 -11.53
CA SER A 110 23.76 -11.93 -11.79
C SER A 110 24.90 -12.57 -12.58
N TYR A 111 25.41 -11.90 -13.62
CA TYR A 111 26.46 -12.39 -14.52
C TYR A 111 27.77 -11.63 -14.36
#